data_AF-A0A3M1BWD9-F1
#
_entry.id   AF-A0A3M1BWD9-F1
#
_cell.length_a   1.000
_cell.length_b   1.000
_cell.length_c   1.000
_cell.angle_alpha   90.00
_cell.angle_beta   90.00
_cell.angle_gamma   90.00
#
_symmetry.space_group_name_H-M   'P 1'
#
loop_
_entity.id
_entity.type
_entity.pdbx_description
1 polymer ?
#
loop_
_entity_poly.entity_id
_entity_poly.type
_entity_poly.pdbx_seq_one_letter_code
_entity_poly.pdbx_strand_id
1 'polypeptide(L)'
;MAMKEVFETLREVIDPHTGLDIVSMNIVREISQIGENRLKVVIKPTSPFCPVGGYLLQAVKEKVEALGYSVDVELEGYLFGGEP
;
A
#
# COMPACT_ATOMS: atom_id res chain seq x y z
N MET A 1 -10.83 17.10 1.80
CA MET A 1 -9.74 16.38 1.10
C MET A 1 -10.25 15.04 0.64
N ALA A 2 -9.98 14.68 -0.60
CA ALA A 2 -10.62 13.56 -1.30
C ALA A 2 -9.65 12.37 -1.37
N MET A 3 -10.19 11.14 -1.43
CA MET A 3 -9.45 9.89 -1.69
C MET A 3 -8.39 10.00 -2.81
N LYS A 4 -8.56 10.95 -3.72
CA LYS A 4 -7.61 11.30 -4.77
C LYS A 4 -6.20 11.58 -4.25
N GLU A 5 -6.05 12.30 -3.13
CA GLU A 5 -4.75 12.72 -2.59
C GLU A 5 -3.95 11.52 -2.05
N VAL A 6 -4.64 10.60 -1.37
CA VAL A 6 -4.10 9.30 -0.96
C VAL A 6 -3.67 8.51 -2.19
N PHE A 7 -4.51 8.47 -3.24
CA PHE A 7 -4.21 7.73 -4.45
C PHE A 7 -2.98 8.26 -5.20
N GLU A 8 -2.81 9.58 -5.26
CA GLU A 8 -1.61 10.22 -5.84
C GLU A 8 -0.36 9.90 -5.01
N THR A 9 -0.51 9.91 -3.68
CA THR A 9 0.57 9.56 -2.75
C THR A 9 1.00 8.10 -2.89
N LEU A 10 0.06 7.17 -3.07
CA LEU A 10 0.35 5.76 -3.34
C LEU A 10 1.05 5.56 -4.69
N ARG A 11 0.77 6.40 -5.69
CA ARG A 11 1.47 6.37 -7.00
C ARG A 11 2.94 6.79 -6.92
N GLU A 12 3.33 7.55 -5.90
CA GLU A 12 4.75 7.85 -5.68
C GLU A 12 5.55 6.64 -5.20
N VAL A 13 4.86 5.59 -4.73
CA VAL A 13 5.48 4.34 -4.32
C VAL A 13 5.76 3.50 -5.57
N ILE A 14 6.98 3.64 -6.09
CA ILE A 14 7.48 2.93 -7.26
C ILE A 14 8.23 1.67 -6.81
N ASP A 15 7.94 0.54 -7.44
CA ASP A 15 8.67 -0.69 -7.25
C ASP A 15 10.04 -0.60 -7.97
N PRO A 16 11.18 -0.69 -7.25
CA PRO A 16 12.49 -0.51 -7.85
C PRO A 16 12.92 -1.65 -8.78
N HIS A 17 12.21 -2.79 -8.77
CA HIS A 17 12.51 -3.93 -9.63
C HIS A 17 11.85 -3.82 -11.01
N THR A 18 10.61 -3.34 -11.04
CA THR A 18 9.80 -3.22 -12.26
C THR A 18 9.77 -1.78 -12.79
N GLY A 19 10.10 -0.78 -11.97
CA GLY A 19 10.00 0.63 -12.32
C GLY A 19 8.57 1.14 -12.44
N LEU A 20 7.58 0.37 -11.97
CA LEU A 20 6.16 0.69 -12.03
C LEU A 20 5.62 1.02 -10.64
N ASP A 21 4.62 1.89 -10.59
CA ASP A 21 3.94 2.21 -9.33
C ASP A 21 2.94 1.12 -8.92
N ILE A 22 2.79 0.94 -7.61
CA ILE A 22 1.92 -0.11 -7.03
C ILE A 22 0.46 0.00 -7.48
N VAL A 23 0.01 1.20 -7.85
CA VAL A 23 -1.35 1.45 -8.28
C VAL A 23 -1.54 1.00 -9.74
N SER A 24 -0.62 1.38 -10.63
CA SER A 24 -0.58 0.97 -12.03
C SER A 24 -0.35 -0.52 -12.22
N MET A 25 0.41 -1.16 -11.33
CA MET A 25 0.58 -2.61 -11.32
C MET A 25 -0.69 -3.39 -10.94
N ASN A 26 -1.77 -2.69 -10.56
CA ASN A 26 -3.03 -3.29 -10.11
C ASN A 26 -2.85 -4.22 -8.89
N ILE A 27 -1.80 -4.03 -8.10
CA ILE A 27 -1.59 -4.78 -6.86
C ILE A 27 -2.43 -4.22 -5.71
N VAL A 28 -2.82 -2.95 -5.78
CA VAL A 28 -3.81 -2.37 -4.85
C VAL A 28 -5.20 -2.86 -5.25
N ARG A 29 -5.80 -3.72 -4.41
CA ARG A 29 -7.11 -4.35 -4.66
C ARG A 29 -8.26 -3.44 -4.28
N GLU A 30 -8.13 -2.84 -3.09
CA GLU A 30 -9.19 -2.01 -2.53
C GLU A 30 -8.60 -0.92 -1.64
N ILE A 31 -9.21 0.26 -1.68
CA ILE A 31 -8.96 1.37 -0.76
C ILE A 31 -10.31 1.81 -0.21
N SER A 32 -10.49 1.63 1.09
CA SER A 32 -11.75 1.90 1.79
C SER A 32 -11.51 2.85 2.95
N GLN A 33 -12.27 3.93 3.05
CA GLN A 33 -12.20 4.82 4.20
C GLN A 33 -13.02 4.22 5.35
N ILE A 34 -12.34 3.83 6.43
CA ILE A 34 -12.94 3.16 7.60
C ILE A 34 -13.17 4.12 8.78
N GLY A 35 -12.87 5.42 8.61
CA GLY A 35 -13.12 6.45 9.62
C GLY A 35 -12.72 7.85 9.16
N GLU A 36 -12.86 8.83 10.04
CA GLU A 36 -12.64 10.25 9.73
C GLU A 36 -11.21 10.52 9.20
N ASN A 37 -10.20 9.93 9.84
CA ASN A 37 -8.80 9.95 9.42
C ASN A 37 -8.22 8.54 9.26
N ARG A 38 -9.04 7.53 8.96
CA ARG A 38 -8.57 6.14 8.81
C ARG A 38 -8.91 5.55 7.46
N LEU A 39 -7.91 4.96 6.83
CA LEU A 39 -7.98 4.32 5.54
C LEU A 39 -7.56 2.86 5.68
N LYS A 40 -8.19 2.00 4.90
CA LYS A 40 -7.85 0.59 4.78
C LYS A 40 -7.45 0.33 3.34
N VAL A 41 -6.30 -0.28 3.14
CA VAL A 41 -5.75 -0.58 1.82
C VAL A 41 -5.44 -2.07 1.76
N VAL A 42 -6.05 -2.77 0.81
CA VAL A 42 -5.76 -4.19 0.56
C VAL A 42 -4.81 -4.29 -0.62
N ILE A 43 -3.64 -4.87 -0.41
CA ILE A 43 -2.61 -5.07 -1.43
C ILE A 43 -2.44 -6.56 -1.68
N LYS A 44 -2.47 -6.95 -2.95
CA LYS A 44 -2.20 -8.30 -3.42
C LYS A 44 -0.99 -8.27 -4.36
N PRO A 45 0.22 -8.57 -3.87
CA PRO A 45 1.39 -8.61 -4.73
C PRO A 45 1.23 -9.69 -5.80
N THR A 46 1.78 -9.42 -6.99
CA THR A 46 1.81 -10.37 -8.12
C THR A 46 2.73 -11.56 -7.89
N SER A 47 3.60 -11.50 -6.87
CA SER A 47 4.47 -12.60 -6.48
C SER A 47 4.48 -12.78 -4.96
N PRO A 48 4.23 -14.00 -4.44
CA PRO A 48 4.12 -14.25 -3.00
C PRO A 48 5.47 -14.19 -2.26
N PHE A 49 6.58 -14.15 -3.02
CA PHE A 49 7.95 -14.10 -2.52
C PHE A 49 8.60 -12.72 -2.65
N CYS A 50 7.86 -11.69 -3.08
CA CYS A 50 8.48 -10.40 -3.37
C CYS A 50 9.01 -9.76 -2.07
N PRO A 51 10.34 -9.69 -1.83
CA PRO A 51 10.90 -9.17 -0.57
C PRO A 51 10.56 -7.70 -0.33
N VAL A 52 10.14 -7.00 -1.39
CA VAL A 52 9.63 -5.63 -1.36
C VAL A 52 8.23 -5.49 -0.77
N GLY A 53 7.47 -6.57 -0.54
CA GLY A 53 6.12 -6.47 0.02
C GLY A 53 6.08 -5.73 1.36
N GLY A 54 7.03 -6.02 2.26
CA GLY A 54 7.18 -5.31 3.53
C GLY A 54 7.63 -3.85 3.37
N TYR A 55 8.55 -3.59 2.44
CA TYR A 55 8.99 -2.23 2.11
C TYR A 55 7.84 -1.37 1.58
N LEU A 56 7.05 -1.91 0.65
CA LEU A 56 5.88 -1.24 0.08
C LEU A 56 4.85 -0.93 1.16
N LEU A 57 4.58 -1.87 2.06
CA LEU A 57 3.66 -1.66 3.18
C LEU A 57 4.13 -0.51 4.06
N GLN A 58 5.41 -0.49 4.45
CA GLN A 58 5.98 0.56 5.28
C GLN A 58 5.98 1.91 4.57
N ALA A 59 6.39 1.95 3.29
CA ALA A 59 6.41 3.17 2.48
C ALA A 59 5.00 3.76 2.32
N VAL A 60 3.99 2.93 2.03
CA VAL A 60 2.59 3.34 1.98
C VAL A 60 2.14 3.91 3.32
N LYS A 61 2.48 3.22 4.41
CA LYS A 61 2.10 3.64 5.75
C LYS A 61 2.68 5.01 6.11
N GLU A 62 3.99 5.18 5.97
CA GLU A 62 4.67 6.45 6.24
C GLU A 62 4.11 7.60 5.38
N LYS A 63 3.91 7.35 4.08
CA LYS A 63 3.37 8.35 3.14
C LYS A 63 1.98 8.82 3.53
N VAL A 64 1.08 7.91 3.91
CA VAL A 64 -0.30 8.25 4.30
C VAL A 64 -0.34 8.85 5.71
N GLU A 65 0.49 8.36 6.63
CA GLU A 65 0.66 8.94 7.97
C GLU A 65 1.21 10.38 7.91
N ALA A 66 2.09 10.69 6.95
CA ALA A 66 2.59 12.05 6.72
C ALA A 66 1.49 13.03 6.28
N LEU A 67 0.39 12.55 5.70
CA LEU A 67 -0.80 13.35 5.39
C LEU A 67 -1.72 13.56 6.60
N GLY A 68 -1.42 12.94 7.76
CA GLY A 68 -2.28 12.95 8.94
C GLY A 68 -3.42 11.93 8.90
N TYR A 69 -3.29 10.89 8.08
CA TYR A 69 -4.23 9.78 8.00
C TYR A 69 -3.58 8.50 8.52
N SER A 70 -4.30 7.71 9.32
CA SER A 70 -3.84 6.36 9.65
C SER A 70 -4.26 5.39 8.56
N VAL A 71 -3.32 4.66 7.98
CA VAL A 71 -3.61 3.61 7.00
C VAL A 71 -3.36 2.22 7.58
N ASP A 72 -4.32 1.34 7.37
CA ASP A 72 -4.26 -0.08 7.68
C ASP A 72 -4.03 -0.85 6.37
N VAL A 73 -2.86 -1.46 6.22
CA VAL A 73 -2.46 -2.13 4.98
C VAL A 73 -2.53 -3.64 5.20
N GLU A 74 -3.41 -4.32 4.48
CA GLU A 74 -3.52 -5.78 4.50
C GLU A 74 -2.86 -6.40 3.26
N LEU A 75 -1.99 -7.38 3.47
CA LEU A 75 -1.34 -8.13 2.39
C LEU A 75 -2.10 -9.44 2.14
N GLU A 76 -2.84 -9.52 1.04
CA GLU A 76 -3.54 -10.73 0.63
C GLU A 76 -2.63 -11.63 -0.22
N GLY A 77 -2.42 -12.88 0.21
CA GLY A 77 -1.62 -13.87 -0.55
C GLY A 77 -0.10 -13.70 -0.45
N TYR A 78 0.38 -12.89 0.49
CA TYR A 78 1.79 -12.79 0.82
C TYR A 78 2.18 -13.94 1.77
N LEU A 79 3.08 -14.82 1.32
CA LEU A 79 3.48 -16.03 2.07
C LEU A 79 4.49 -15.74 3.19
N PHE A 80 5.16 -14.58 3.16
CA PHE A 80 5.97 -14.07 4.27
C PHE A 80 5.09 -13.34 5.30
N GLY A 81 3.98 -13.99 5.69
CA GLY A 81 3.20 -13.67 6.89
C GLY A 81 3.83 -14.24 8.16
N GLY A 82 5.15 -14.06 8.30
CA GLY A 82 5.95 -14.25 9.51
C GLY A 82 7.17 -13.36 9.31
N GLU A 83 7.54 -12.45 10.19
CA GLU A 83 7.50 -12.44 11.65
C GLU A 83 8.08 -11.05 12.08
N PRO A 84 8.28 -10.71 13.38
CA PRO A 84 8.67 -11.56 14.51
C PRO A 84 7.53 -12.22 15.29
#